data_AF-A0A2T9YHA9-F1
#
_entry.id   AF-A0A2T9YHA9-F1
#
_cell.length_a   1.000
_cell.length_b   1.000
_cell.length_c   1.000
_cell.angle_alpha   90.00
_cell.angle_beta   90.00
_cell.angle_gamma   90.00
#
_symmetry.space_group_name_H-M   'P 1'
#
loop_
_entity.id
_entity.type
_entity.pdbx_description
1 polymer ?
#
loop_
_entity_poly.entity_id
_entity_poly.type
_entity_poly.pdbx_seq_one_letter_code
_entity_poly.pdbx_strand_id
1 'polypeptide(L)'
;MNLSATLNSIYRLASTNTPLGRKVYLSLEIIQLSIDIYGFDLTSLSFNGGKDCTVTLFLILAALNINKNVSDQTTTVLSLEFFKDQTNLFERLNLAFRNSTCTDSSYTNPKDLSIKSSTFSKEQLTSLQRNDSKYELSAEVFDELCSILNVRFLELFEGTESIKDLFYNTKVSHFIFNYDSLYSSKIDLSALTQIKALYVKNNSVFPEVSEFIKAITDNCKLDLDVISNSMKEALFEYKKINPHCQAFYIGTRRDDPAGKYSDYFKLCDPGWPQYMRICPVFDWSYKHIWSFIIENDIPRCSMYDKGYTSIGDIEHTTTNPDLLINGSYKPAWLLSDSTLERNGRI
;
A
#
# COMPACT_ATOMS: atom_id res chain seq x y z
N MET A 1 -11.36 18.99 6.93
CA MET A 1 -10.08 18.27 6.78
C MET A 1 -9.08 19.21 6.10
N ASN A 2 -7.86 19.36 6.62
CA ASN A 2 -6.81 20.13 5.94
C ASN A 2 -5.84 19.16 5.24
N LEU A 3 -6.22 18.73 4.04
CA LEU A 3 -5.45 17.71 3.30
C LEU A 3 -4.00 18.16 3.02
N SER A 4 -3.74 19.46 2.80
CA SER A 4 -2.39 19.96 2.59
C SER A 4 -1.53 19.79 3.84
N ALA A 5 -2.05 20.17 5.02
CA ALA A 5 -1.34 19.97 6.28
C ALA A 5 -1.06 18.50 6.57
N THR A 6 -2.04 17.63 6.31
CA THR A 6 -1.89 16.18 6.42
C THR A 6 -0.78 15.64 5.51
N LEU A 7 -0.79 16.01 4.22
CA LEU A 7 0.25 15.57 3.28
C LEU A 7 1.64 16.08 3.68
N ASN A 8 1.77 17.34 4.11
CA ASN A 8 3.02 17.89 4.65
C ASN A 8 3.58 17.04 5.79
N SER A 9 2.69 16.62 6.71
CA SER A 9 3.06 15.78 7.85
C SER A 9 3.55 14.40 7.39
N ILE A 10 2.86 13.78 6.42
CA ILE A 10 3.25 12.49 5.85
C ILE A 10 4.64 12.56 5.22
N TYR A 11 4.94 13.60 4.44
CA TYR A 11 6.25 13.76 3.80
C TYR A 11 7.38 13.95 4.81
N ARG A 12 7.14 14.75 5.85
CA ARG A 12 8.12 14.92 6.93
C ARG A 12 8.34 13.62 7.68
N LEU A 13 7.27 12.89 8.00
CA LEU A 13 7.38 11.58 8.65
C LEU A 13 8.19 10.59 7.80
N ALA A 14 7.91 10.53 6.49
CA ALA A 14 8.63 9.69 5.54
C ALA A 14 10.13 10.04 5.41
N SER A 15 10.51 11.29 5.67
CA SER A 15 11.93 11.72 5.69
C SER A 15 12.69 11.26 6.94
N THR A 16 11.99 10.78 7.98
CA THR A 16 12.63 10.34 9.23
C THR A 16 13.05 8.87 9.15
N ASN A 17 14.15 8.54 9.82
CA ASN A 17 14.61 7.15 9.95
C ASN A 17 13.96 6.41 11.15
N THR A 18 12.81 6.89 11.63
CA THR A 18 12.05 6.21 12.69
C THR A 18 11.39 4.94 12.14
N PRO A 19 11.05 3.94 12.98
CA PRO A 19 10.36 2.75 12.50
C PRO A 19 9.13 3.08 11.65
N LEU A 20 8.28 4.02 12.09
CA LEU A 20 7.10 4.44 11.34
C LEU A 20 7.46 5.21 10.06
N GLY A 21 8.40 6.18 10.12
CA GLY A 21 8.83 6.94 8.95
C GLY A 21 9.35 6.05 7.83
N ARG A 22 10.10 5.02 8.20
CA ARG A 22 10.58 3.98 7.28
C ARG A 22 9.43 3.22 6.61
N LYS A 23 8.40 2.88 7.38
CA LYS A 23 7.20 2.22 6.82
C LYS A 23 6.45 3.13 5.85
N VAL A 24 6.27 4.40 6.19
CA VAL A 24 5.63 5.39 5.32
C VAL A 24 6.40 5.51 4.01
N TYR A 25 7.72 5.66 4.07
CA TYR A 25 8.55 5.76 2.87
C TYR A 25 8.38 4.53 1.96
N LEU A 26 8.49 3.32 2.51
CA LEU A 26 8.36 2.09 1.73
C LEU A 26 6.98 1.96 1.10
N SER A 27 5.92 2.32 1.82
CA SER A 27 4.57 2.35 1.26
C SER A 27 4.44 3.32 0.09
N LEU A 28 5.10 4.49 0.14
CA LEU A 28 5.12 5.43 -0.98
C LEU A 28 5.86 4.87 -2.19
N GLU A 29 6.98 4.15 -2.00
CA GLU A 29 7.71 3.48 -3.08
C GLU A 29 6.87 2.35 -3.73
N ILE A 30 6.18 1.54 -2.91
CA ILE A 30 5.26 0.50 -3.41
C ILE A 30 4.15 1.10 -4.28
N ILE A 31 3.56 2.21 -3.83
CA ILE A 31 2.51 2.90 -4.59
C ILE A 31 3.09 3.53 -5.85
N GLN A 32 4.23 4.22 -5.77
CA GLN A 32 4.86 4.81 -6.95
C GLN A 32 5.20 3.74 -8.00
N LEU A 33 5.74 2.60 -7.57
CA LEU A 33 6.01 1.49 -8.46
C LEU A 33 4.74 0.99 -9.17
N SER A 34 3.64 0.83 -8.43
CA SER A 34 2.38 0.43 -9.07
C SER A 34 1.87 1.46 -10.08
N ILE A 35 2.10 2.76 -9.84
CA ILE A 35 1.78 3.83 -10.81
C ILE A 35 2.68 3.70 -12.05
N ASP A 36 3.95 3.38 -11.89
CA ASP A 36 4.90 3.21 -13.00
C ASP A 36 4.56 1.97 -13.86
N ILE A 37 4.07 0.89 -13.22
CA ILE A 37 3.70 -0.37 -13.90
C ILE A 37 2.37 -0.25 -14.63
N TYR A 38 1.31 0.17 -13.91
CA TYR A 38 -0.06 0.11 -14.41
C TYR A 38 -0.56 1.44 -14.97
N GLY A 39 0.04 2.55 -14.55
CA GLY A 39 -0.60 3.86 -14.62
C GLY A 39 -1.72 3.97 -13.58
N PHE A 40 -1.85 5.15 -12.97
CA PHE A 40 -2.84 5.34 -11.91
C PHE A 40 -4.29 5.12 -12.37
N ASP A 41 -4.62 5.50 -13.61
CA ASP A 41 -5.97 5.39 -14.17
C ASP A 41 -6.46 3.93 -14.33
N LEU A 42 -5.54 2.96 -14.27
CA LEU A 42 -5.85 1.52 -14.35
C LEU A 42 -5.86 0.85 -12.97
N THR A 43 -5.78 1.63 -11.90
CA THR A 43 -5.84 1.15 -10.51
C THR A 43 -7.13 1.57 -9.83
N SER A 44 -7.50 0.89 -8.75
CA SER A 44 -8.63 1.27 -7.90
C SER A 44 -8.35 0.99 -6.44
N LEU A 45 -8.97 1.73 -5.53
CA LEU A 45 -8.87 1.50 -4.08
C LEU A 45 -10.04 0.64 -3.59
N SER A 46 -9.76 -0.42 -2.84
CA SER A 46 -10.79 -1.09 -2.03
C SER A 46 -11.02 -0.30 -0.75
N PHE A 47 -12.16 0.38 -0.64
CA PHE A 47 -12.44 1.33 0.44
C PHE A 47 -13.72 0.97 1.20
N ASN A 48 -13.59 0.64 2.49
CA ASN A 48 -14.72 0.27 3.35
C ASN A 48 -14.89 1.21 4.57
N GLY A 49 -14.19 2.34 4.60
CA GLY A 49 -14.22 3.29 5.72
C GLY A 49 -13.49 2.83 6.99
N GLY A 50 -12.84 1.66 6.96
CA GLY A 50 -11.98 1.19 8.04
C GLY A 50 -10.67 1.96 8.14
N LYS A 51 -10.02 1.89 9.31
CA LYS A 51 -8.74 2.56 9.59
C LYS A 51 -7.66 2.22 8.55
N ASP A 52 -7.52 0.96 8.16
CA ASP A 52 -6.40 0.50 7.35
C ASP A 52 -6.51 0.99 5.89
N CYS A 53 -7.69 0.85 5.28
CA CYS A 53 -7.94 1.39 3.93
C CYS A 53 -7.90 2.93 3.90
N THR A 54 -8.22 3.59 5.02
CA THR A 54 -8.09 5.05 5.14
C THR A 54 -6.61 5.45 5.16
N VAL A 55 -5.75 4.74 5.91
CA VAL A 55 -4.29 4.96 5.82
C VAL A 55 -3.79 4.73 4.40
N THR A 56 -4.21 3.65 3.74
CA THR A 56 -3.86 3.38 2.33
C THR A 56 -4.27 4.52 1.41
N LEU A 57 -5.48 5.07 1.55
CA LEU A 57 -5.95 6.22 0.76
C LEU A 57 -5.03 7.44 0.91
N PHE A 58 -4.65 7.80 2.13
CA PHE A 58 -3.81 8.98 2.36
C PHE A 58 -2.38 8.78 1.86
N LEU A 59 -1.86 7.55 1.90
CA LEU A 59 -0.58 7.21 1.25
C LEU A 59 -0.68 7.32 -0.28
N ILE A 60 -1.81 6.92 -0.88
CA ILE A 60 -2.05 7.09 -2.33
C ILE A 60 -2.09 8.57 -2.69
N LEU A 61 -2.85 9.38 -1.95
CA LEU A 61 -2.91 10.84 -2.16
C LEU A 61 -1.52 11.47 -2.09
N ALA A 62 -0.70 11.05 -1.12
CA ALA A 62 0.67 11.49 -0.97
C ALA A 62 1.54 11.11 -2.19
N ALA A 63 1.47 9.85 -2.64
CA ALA A 63 2.22 9.36 -3.80
C ALA A 63 1.78 10.03 -5.12
N LEU A 64 0.50 10.30 -5.31
CA LEU A 64 0.01 11.02 -6.50
C LEU A 64 0.56 12.43 -6.59
N ASN A 65 0.60 13.15 -5.47
CA ASN A 65 1.19 14.48 -5.44
C ASN A 65 2.71 14.43 -5.70
N ILE A 66 3.42 13.40 -5.23
CA ILE A 66 4.82 13.15 -5.62
C ILE A 66 4.93 12.97 -7.12
N ASN A 67 4.18 12.01 -7.69
CA ASN A 67 4.23 11.65 -9.10
C ASN A 67 3.96 12.85 -10.03
N LYS A 68 3.07 13.76 -9.62
CA LYS A 68 2.75 14.97 -10.39
C LYS A 68 3.84 16.04 -10.33
N ASN A 69 4.48 16.20 -9.17
CA ASN A 69 5.45 17.29 -8.96
C ASN A 69 6.87 16.93 -9.41
N VAL A 70 7.18 15.64 -9.56
CA VAL A 70 8.49 15.19 -10.00
C VAL A 70 8.42 14.72 -11.46
N SER A 71 9.15 15.42 -12.34
CA SER A 71 9.27 15.08 -13.76
C SER A 71 9.93 13.71 -13.98
N ASP A 72 9.54 13.02 -15.06
CA ASP A 72 10.04 11.67 -15.41
C ASP A 72 11.57 11.57 -15.66
N GLN A 73 12.29 12.70 -15.71
CA GLN A 73 13.76 12.71 -15.85
C GLN A 73 14.50 12.19 -14.61
N THR A 74 13.87 12.15 -13.43
CA THR A 74 14.39 11.41 -12.27
C THR A 74 13.99 9.96 -12.40
N THR A 75 14.97 9.09 -12.58
CA THR A 75 14.84 7.67 -12.88
C THR A 75 13.93 6.98 -11.85
N THR A 76 12.70 6.65 -12.25
CA THR A 76 11.95 5.53 -11.67
C THR A 76 12.93 4.37 -11.51
N VAL A 77 13.08 3.82 -10.30
CA VAL A 77 13.97 2.65 -10.05
C VAL A 77 13.66 1.51 -11.02
N LEU A 78 12.46 1.53 -11.61
CA LEU A 78 11.96 0.60 -12.61
C LEU A 78 11.40 1.37 -13.83
N SER A 79 12.21 2.21 -14.49
CA SER A 79 11.77 2.85 -15.74
C SER A 79 11.32 1.79 -16.76
N LEU A 80 10.38 2.10 -17.65
CA LEU A 80 10.03 1.19 -18.75
C LEU A 80 11.27 0.76 -19.57
N GLU A 81 12.35 1.57 -19.56
CA GLU A 81 13.68 1.26 -20.10
C GLU A 81 14.44 0.18 -19.33
N PHE A 82 14.24 0.08 -18.01
CA PHE A 82 14.69 -1.03 -17.15
C PHE A 82 14.06 -2.36 -17.55
N PHE A 83 12.79 -2.34 -17.99
CA PHE A 83 12.06 -3.51 -18.49
C PHE A 83 12.30 -3.82 -19.98
N LYS A 84 12.89 -2.88 -20.75
CA LYS A 84 13.25 -3.06 -22.18
C LYS A 84 14.43 -4.02 -22.40
N ASP A 85 15.29 -4.21 -21.40
CA ASP A 85 16.50 -5.05 -21.48
C ASP A 85 16.38 -6.28 -20.55
N GLN A 86 15.43 -7.16 -20.90
CA GLN A 86 15.05 -8.39 -20.16
C GLN A 86 16.26 -9.30 -19.85
N THR A 87 17.33 -9.23 -20.65
CA THR A 87 18.54 -10.04 -20.49
C THR A 87 19.40 -9.67 -19.27
N ASN A 88 19.31 -8.42 -18.80
CA ASN A 88 20.17 -7.89 -17.73
C ASN A 88 19.38 -7.43 -16.50
N LEU A 89 18.06 -7.68 -16.44
CA LEU A 89 17.19 -7.29 -15.33
C LEU A 89 17.74 -7.75 -13.99
N PHE A 90 18.17 -9.02 -13.91
CA PHE A 90 18.75 -9.60 -12.71
C PHE A 90 20.15 -9.05 -12.40
N GLU A 91 21.00 -8.77 -13.40
CA GLU A 91 22.32 -8.15 -13.18
C GLU A 91 22.20 -6.69 -12.73
N ARG A 92 21.21 -5.95 -13.25
CA ARG A 92 20.93 -4.55 -12.89
C ARG A 92 20.27 -4.43 -11.52
N LEU A 93 19.31 -5.31 -11.20
CA LEU A 93 18.81 -5.47 -9.83
C LEU A 93 20.00 -5.81 -8.91
N ASN A 94 20.81 -6.81 -9.26
CA ASN A 94 22.00 -7.16 -8.48
C ASN A 94 23.02 -6.01 -8.38
N LEU A 95 23.22 -5.16 -9.38
CA LEU A 95 24.14 -4.01 -9.33
C LEU A 95 23.60 -2.87 -8.47
N ALA A 96 22.31 -2.56 -8.57
CA ALA A 96 21.64 -1.60 -7.70
C ALA A 96 21.67 -2.06 -6.22
N PHE A 97 21.48 -3.37 -5.99
CA PHE A 97 21.48 -3.99 -4.66
C PHE A 97 22.86 -4.44 -4.14
N ARG A 98 23.93 -4.41 -4.96
CA ARG A 98 25.32 -4.72 -4.52
C ARG A 98 26.09 -3.49 -4.05
N ASN A 99 25.68 -2.29 -4.44
CA ASN A 99 26.32 -1.07 -3.95
C ASN A 99 25.84 -0.68 -2.54
N SER A 100 24.85 -1.39 -1.98
CA SER A 100 24.36 -1.28 -0.60
C SER A 100 24.97 -2.34 0.32
N THR A 101 26.28 -2.57 0.30
CA THR A 101 26.88 -3.53 1.25
C THR A 101 27.02 -2.91 2.64
N CYS A 102 26.05 -3.18 3.51
CA CYS A 102 26.26 -3.15 4.95
C CYS A 102 27.15 -4.35 5.35
N THR A 103 28.39 -4.05 5.76
CA THR A 103 29.33 -5.00 6.34
C THR A 103 29.04 -5.16 7.82
N ASP A 104 28.06 -5.97 8.21
CA ASP A 104 27.95 -6.36 9.62
C ASP A 104 27.57 -7.83 9.78
N SER A 105 28.51 -8.61 10.31
CA SER A 105 28.48 -10.07 10.42
C SER A 105 27.68 -10.59 11.63
N SER A 106 26.64 -9.87 12.06
CA SER A 106 25.85 -10.21 13.25
C SER A 106 24.40 -10.62 12.97
N TYR A 107 23.98 -10.70 11.71
CA TYR A 107 22.64 -11.14 11.35
C TYR A 107 22.50 -12.67 11.42
N THR A 108 21.62 -13.14 12.30
CA THR A 108 21.18 -14.53 12.35
C THR A 108 20.12 -14.76 11.27
N ASN A 109 20.29 -15.82 10.47
CA ASN A 109 19.45 -16.20 9.34
C ASN A 109 17.94 -16.04 9.63
N PRO A 110 17.17 -15.32 8.79
CA PRO A 110 15.73 -15.46 8.74
C PRO A 110 15.41 -16.93 8.40
N LYS A 111 14.79 -17.63 9.36
CA LYS A 111 14.37 -19.01 9.18
C LYS A 111 13.36 -19.09 8.01
N ASP A 112 13.68 -19.93 7.04
CA ASP A 112 12.85 -20.36 5.90
C ASP A 112 12.62 -19.41 4.71
N LEU A 113 13.56 -18.52 4.38
CA LEU A 113 13.70 -18.01 3.01
C LEU A 113 14.71 -18.83 2.21
N SER A 114 14.42 -20.12 2.01
CA SER A 114 15.13 -20.91 0.98
C SER A 114 14.59 -20.51 -0.41
N ILE A 115 14.95 -19.31 -0.87
CA ILE A 115 14.99 -19.07 -2.30
C ILE A 115 16.09 -20.01 -2.80
N LYS A 116 15.70 -21.18 -3.32
CA LYS A 116 16.54 -21.84 -4.33
C LYS A 116 16.83 -20.73 -5.32
N SER A 117 18.10 -20.38 -5.52
CA SER A 117 18.48 -19.46 -6.58
C SER A 117 18.02 -20.08 -7.90
N SER A 118 16.79 -19.82 -8.31
CA SER A 118 16.26 -20.14 -9.62
C SER A 118 16.90 -19.14 -10.57
N THR A 119 18.16 -19.40 -10.90
CA THR A 119 18.82 -18.80 -12.06
C THR A 119 18.00 -19.23 -13.27
N PHE A 120 17.18 -18.32 -13.82
CA PHE A 120 16.53 -18.56 -15.10
C PHE A 120 17.59 -18.81 -16.16
N SER A 121 17.40 -19.83 -16.99
CA SER A 121 18.33 -20.08 -18.09
C SER A 121 18.17 -19.02 -19.17
N LYS A 122 19.26 -18.74 -19.90
CA LYS A 122 19.27 -17.78 -21.01
C LYS A 122 18.21 -18.12 -22.08
N GLU A 123 17.83 -19.40 -22.22
CA GLU A 123 16.75 -19.82 -23.12
C GLU A 123 15.35 -19.40 -22.64
N GLN A 124 15.06 -19.43 -21.34
CA GLN A 124 13.76 -18.98 -20.78
C GLN A 124 13.55 -17.46 -20.99
N LEU A 125 14.64 -16.70 -21.00
CA LEU A 125 14.63 -15.26 -21.30
C LEU A 125 14.45 -14.97 -22.80
N THR A 126 14.73 -15.93 -23.68
CA THR A 126 14.69 -15.73 -25.14
C THR A 126 13.32 -16.05 -25.75
N SER A 127 12.48 -16.83 -25.04
CA SER A 127 11.08 -17.09 -25.42
C SER A 127 10.12 -15.93 -25.15
N LEU A 128 10.61 -14.84 -24.56
CA LEU A 128 9.93 -13.55 -24.42
C LEU A 128 9.85 -12.86 -25.78
N GLN A 129 9.04 -13.40 -26.69
CA GLN A 129 8.93 -12.91 -28.05
C GLN A 129 8.21 -11.56 -28.10
N ARG A 130 8.90 -10.61 -28.74
CA ARG A 130 8.34 -9.45 -29.44
C ARG A 130 7.15 -9.89 -30.28
N ASN A 131 5.95 -9.49 -29.88
CA ASN A 131 4.85 -9.29 -30.81
C ASN A 131 4.54 -7.80 -30.84
N ASP A 132 4.42 -7.29 -32.07
CA ASP A 132 4.50 -5.88 -32.40
C ASP A 132 3.61 -4.98 -31.54
N SER A 133 4.22 -3.90 -31.04
CA SER A 133 3.62 -2.67 -30.47
C SER A 133 3.06 -2.66 -29.03
N LYS A 134 3.13 -3.75 -28.23
CA LYS A 134 2.97 -3.69 -26.76
C LYS A 134 3.89 -4.69 -26.07
N TYR A 135 4.74 -4.21 -25.17
CA TYR A 135 5.54 -5.06 -24.29
C TYR A 135 4.64 -5.63 -23.21
N GLU A 136 4.18 -6.88 -23.36
CA GLU A 136 3.51 -7.61 -22.27
C GLU A 136 4.51 -8.58 -21.65
N LEU A 137 4.85 -8.37 -20.37
CA LEU A 137 5.54 -9.37 -19.55
C LEU A 137 4.63 -10.60 -19.45
N SER A 138 5.17 -11.81 -19.58
CA SER A 138 4.37 -13.00 -19.27
C SER A 138 3.97 -12.95 -17.79
N ALA A 139 2.78 -13.49 -17.47
CA ALA A 139 2.28 -13.53 -16.10
C ALA A 139 3.30 -14.19 -15.14
N GLU A 140 4.00 -15.23 -15.61
CA GLU A 140 5.02 -15.96 -14.87
C GLU A 140 6.23 -15.08 -14.49
N VAL A 141 6.73 -14.27 -15.42
CA VAL A 141 7.86 -13.36 -15.15
C VAL A 141 7.42 -12.23 -14.21
N PHE A 142 6.20 -11.75 -14.39
CA PHE A 142 5.65 -10.70 -13.53
C PHE A 142 5.44 -11.19 -12.08
N ASP A 143 4.95 -12.42 -11.91
CA ASP A 143 4.78 -13.05 -10.60
C ASP A 143 6.12 -13.27 -9.88
N GLU A 144 7.16 -13.72 -10.61
CA GLU A 144 8.50 -13.88 -10.04
C GLU A 144 9.11 -12.54 -9.61
N LEU A 145 8.91 -11.47 -10.42
CA LEU A 145 9.34 -10.13 -10.06
C LEU A 145 8.65 -9.62 -8.79
N CYS A 146 7.33 -9.85 -8.68
CA CYS A 146 6.59 -9.53 -7.46
C CYS A 146 7.18 -10.29 -6.27
N SER A 147 7.51 -11.57 -6.41
CA SER A 147 8.15 -12.38 -5.36
C SER A 147 9.49 -11.78 -4.89
N ILE A 148 10.36 -11.39 -5.82
CA ILE A 148 11.65 -10.75 -5.51
C ILE A 148 11.44 -9.43 -4.77
N LEU A 149 10.52 -8.59 -5.27
CA LEU A 149 10.20 -7.31 -4.64
C LEU A 149 9.65 -7.50 -3.23
N ASN A 150 8.76 -8.47 -3.02
CA ASN A 150 8.15 -8.75 -1.73
C ASN A 150 9.20 -9.13 -0.67
N VAL A 151 10.15 -10.00 -1.03
CA VAL A 151 11.25 -10.40 -0.13
C VAL A 151 12.12 -9.20 0.22
N ARG A 152 12.48 -8.38 -0.76
CA ARG A 152 13.31 -7.19 -0.51
C ARG A 152 12.57 -6.15 0.32
N PHE A 153 11.30 -5.86 0.04
CA PHE A 153 10.54 -4.94 0.89
C PHE A 153 10.56 -5.40 2.34
N LEU A 154 10.31 -6.69 2.61
CA LEU A 154 10.37 -7.25 3.96
C LEU A 154 11.75 -7.03 4.62
N GLU A 155 12.84 -7.34 3.93
CA GLU A 155 14.20 -7.10 4.45
C GLU A 155 14.45 -5.61 4.75
N LEU A 156 13.91 -4.71 3.92
CA LEU A 156 14.07 -3.25 4.09
C LEU A 156 13.27 -2.69 5.27
N PHE A 157 12.16 -3.34 5.60
CA PHE A 157 11.38 -3.03 6.81
C PHE A 157 12.12 -3.43 8.09
N GLU A 158 13.00 -4.44 8.02
CA GLU A 158 13.68 -5.03 9.18
C GLU A 158 15.17 -4.64 9.30
N GLY A 159 15.80 -4.19 8.21
CA GLY A 159 17.23 -3.87 8.17
C GLY A 159 17.61 -2.54 8.82
N THR A 160 18.89 -2.34 9.12
CA THR A 160 19.42 -1.09 9.69
C THR A 160 19.89 -0.06 8.66
N GLU A 161 19.91 -0.44 7.38
CA GLU A 161 20.36 0.42 6.28
C GLU A 161 19.48 1.67 6.12
N SER A 162 20.11 2.77 5.70
CA SER A 162 19.42 4.02 5.40
C SER A 162 18.58 3.85 4.13
N ILE A 163 17.27 4.07 4.26
CA ILE A 163 16.31 3.98 3.14
C ILE A 163 16.71 4.85 1.95
N LYS A 164 17.39 5.97 2.20
CA LYS A 164 17.90 6.88 1.17
C LYS A 164 18.86 6.18 0.20
N ASP A 165 19.61 5.20 0.69
CA ASP A 165 20.66 4.52 -0.07
C ASP A 165 20.08 3.35 -0.89
N LEU A 166 18.93 2.82 -0.46
CA LEU A 166 18.23 1.69 -1.08
C LEU A 166 17.37 2.10 -2.28
N PHE A 167 16.77 3.30 -2.22
CA PHE A 167 15.93 3.86 -3.28
C PHE A 167 16.54 5.14 -3.85
N TYR A 168 17.86 5.16 -4.07
CA TYR A 168 18.51 6.32 -4.67
C TYR A 168 17.97 6.57 -6.08
N ASN A 169 17.69 7.84 -6.40
CA ASN A 169 17.12 8.35 -7.65
C ASN A 169 15.62 8.11 -7.91
N THR A 170 14.83 7.49 -7.03
CA THR A 170 13.38 7.41 -7.26
C THR A 170 12.72 8.79 -7.22
N LYS A 171 11.53 8.90 -7.84
CA LYS A 171 10.66 10.09 -7.68
C LYS A 171 10.35 10.37 -6.20
N VAL A 172 10.08 9.32 -5.43
CA VAL A 172 9.80 9.40 -3.99
C VAL A 172 11.02 9.93 -3.24
N SER A 173 12.20 9.33 -3.43
CA SER A 173 13.47 9.76 -2.82
C SER A 173 13.77 11.23 -3.15
N HIS A 174 13.71 11.58 -4.43
CA HIS A 174 13.95 12.95 -4.87
C HIS A 174 12.97 13.93 -4.25
N PHE A 175 11.67 13.58 -4.19
CA PHE A 175 10.67 14.44 -3.58
C PHE A 175 10.87 14.59 -2.08
N ILE A 176 10.96 13.48 -1.35
CA ILE A 176 11.02 13.45 0.12
C ILE A 176 12.26 14.17 0.63
N PHE A 177 13.45 13.86 0.08
CA PHE A 177 14.70 14.45 0.57
C PHE A 177 14.96 15.88 0.07
N ASN A 178 14.16 16.39 -0.86
CA ASN A 178 14.17 17.79 -1.26
C ASN A 178 12.84 18.50 -0.92
N TYR A 179 12.03 17.92 -0.04
CA TYR A 179 10.67 18.38 0.19
C TYR A 179 10.62 19.81 0.72
N ASP A 180 11.30 20.08 1.83
CA ASP A 180 11.26 21.41 2.47
C ASP A 180 11.85 22.50 1.55
N SER A 181 12.87 22.18 0.76
CA SER A 181 13.56 23.12 -0.13
C SER A 181 12.88 23.35 -1.47
N LEU A 182 12.24 22.34 -2.07
CA LEU A 182 11.73 22.40 -3.46
C LEU A 182 10.22 22.26 -3.60
N TYR A 183 9.53 21.68 -2.61
CA TYR A 183 8.14 21.21 -2.77
C TYR A 183 7.17 21.65 -1.66
N SER A 184 7.65 22.17 -0.52
CA SER A 184 6.80 22.57 0.63
C SER A 184 5.72 23.59 0.29
N SER A 185 5.94 24.43 -0.73
CA SER A 185 4.97 25.42 -1.24
C SER A 185 4.10 24.93 -2.40
N LYS A 186 4.29 23.69 -2.89
CA LYS A 186 3.74 23.17 -4.15
C LYS A 186 2.61 22.15 -3.99
N ILE A 187 2.03 21.97 -2.80
CA ILE A 187 0.86 21.09 -2.68
C ILE A 187 -0.35 21.75 -3.33
N ASP A 188 -0.54 21.45 -4.61
CA ASP A 188 -1.76 21.78 -5.35
C ASP A 188 -2.74 20.61 -5.23
N LEU A 189 -3.78 20.79 -4.43
CA LEU A 189 -4.84 19.80 -4.24
C LEU A 189 -5.88 19.82 -5.37
N SER A 190 -5.92 20.88 -6.20
CA SER A 190 -6.85 20.96 -7.34
C SER A 190 -6.49 19.95 -8.44
N ALA A 191 -5.24 19.52 -8.40
CA ALA A 191 -4.55 18.66 -9.32
C ALA A 191 -4.64 17.16 -8.99
N LEU A 192 -5.04 16.80 -7.77
CA LEU A 192 -5.26 15.41 -7.37
C LEU A 192 -6.55 14.91 -8.04
N THR A 193 -6.38 13.93 -8.93
CA THR A 193 -7.45 13.35 -9.75
C THR A 193 -8.46 12.56 -8.90
N GLN A 194 -9.61 12.26 -9.51
CA GLN A 194 -10.63 11.42 -8.90
C GLN A 194 -10.08 10.00 -8.70
N ILE A 195 -9.86 9.60 -7.45
CA ILE A 195 -9.36 8.25 -7.13
C ILE A 195 -10.52 7.27 -7.32
N LYS A 196 -10.39 6.36 -8.30
CA LYS A 196 -11.32 5.25 -8.47
C LYS A 196 -11.31 4.35 -7.24
N ALA A 197 -12.48 4.07 -6.70
CA ALA A 197 -12.62 3.26 -5.51
C ALA A 197 -13.85 2.34 -5.58
N LEU A 198 -13.76 1.19 -4.94
CA LEU A 198 -14.85 0.24 -4.78
C LEU A 198 -15.17 0.08 -3.30
N TYR A 199 -16.43 0.30 -2.93
CA TYR A 199 -17.00 -0.11 -1.67
C TYR A 199 -17.96 -1.28 -1.88
N VAL A 200 -17.54 -2.47 -1.45
CA VAL A 200 -18.43 -3.64 -1.40
C VAL A 200 -19.27 -3.54 -0.14
N LYS A 201 -20.54 -3.15 -0.30
CA LYS A 201 -21.46 -2.88 0.79
C LYS A 201 -22.15 -4.17 1.24
N ASN A 202 -22.11 -4.42 2.54
CA ASN A 202 -22.90 -5.45 3.22
C ASN A 202 -24.25 -4.88 3.71
N ASN A 203 -25.21 -5.76 4.01
CA ASN A 203 -26.57 -5.37 4.40
C ASN A 203 -26.67 -4.77 5.81
N SER A 204 -25.62 -4.92 6.62
CA SER A 204 -25.59 -4.51 8.03
C SER A 204 -24.33 -3.67 8.26
N VAL A 205 -24.49 -2.34 8.25
CA VAL A 205 -23.40 -1.35 8.36
C VAL A 205 -23.76 -0.31 9.40
N PHE A 206 -22.84 -0.02 10.31
CA PHE A 206 -23.02 1.06 11.28
C PHE A 206 -23.25 2.42 10.58
N PRO A 207 -24.21 3.24 11.04
CA PRO A 207 -24.44 4.58 10.50
C PRO A 207 -23.16 5.43 10.50
N GLU A 208 -22.36 5.38 11.56
CA GLU A 208 -21.11 6.13 11.66
C GLU A 208 -20.09 5.76 10.57
N VAL A 209 -20.05 4.48 10.16
CA VAL A 209 -19.20 4.04 9.04
C VAL A 209 -19.71 4.61 7.72
N SER A 210 -21.03 4.59 7.50
CA SER A 210 -21.63 5.15 6.28
C SER A 210 -21.42 6.66 6.18
N GLU A 211 -21.60 7.39 7.28
CA GLU A 211 -21.30 8.82 7.39
C GLU A 211 -19.82 9.11 7.13
N PHE A 212 -18.94 8.29 7.70
CA PHE A 212 -17.50 8.43 7.50
C PHE A 212 -17.09 8.17 6.05
N ILE A 213 -17.58 7.10 5.42
CA ILE A 213 -17.31 6.82 4.00
C ILE A 213 -17.76 8.00 3.15
N LYS A 214 -18.99 8.51 3.36
CA LYS A 214 -19.48 9.67 2.62
C LYS A 214 -18.58 10.89 2.82
N ALA A 215 -18.20 11.19 4.06
CA ALA A 215 -17.34 12.32 4.35
C ALA A 215 -15.97 12.21 3.66
N ILE A 216 -15.34 11.03 3.68
CA ILE A 216 -14.05 10.80 3.00
C ILE A 216 -14.21 10.90 1.48
N THR A 217 -15.23 10.28 0.91
CA THR A 217 -15.54 10.38 -0.52
C THR A 217 -15.66 11.83 -0.98
N ASP A 218 -16.42 12.65 -0.25
CA ASP A 218 -16.63 14.07 -0.57
C ASP A 218 -15.33 14.89 -0.43
N ASN A 219 -14.58 14.70 0.66
CA ASN A 219 -13.37 15.48 0.95
C ASN A 219 -12.16 15.09 0.10
N CYS A 220 -12.05 13.80 -0.26
CA CYS A 220 -10.95 13.26 -1.08
C CYS A 220 -11.34 13.09 -2.55
N LYS A 221 -12.57 13.47 -2.94
CA LYS A 221 -13.12 13.37 -4.31
C LYS A 221 -12.97 11.96 -4.89
N LEU A 222 -13.36 10.94 -4.12
CA LEU A 222 -13.32 9.56 -4.62
C LEU A 222 -14.40 9.35 -5.68
N ASP A 223 -14.04 8.63 -6.74
CA ASP A 223 -15.02 8.04 -7.67
C ASP A 223 -15.43 6.68 -7.12
N LEU A 224 -16.41 6.69 -6.22
CA LEU A 224 -16.76 5.51 -5.42
C LEU A 224 -17.91 4.73 -6.05
N ASP A 225 -17.58 3.58 -6.63
CA ASP A 225 -18.57 2.57 -6.99
C ASP A 225 -19.00 1.80 -5.73
N VAL A 226 -20.31 1.70 -5.50
CA VAL A 226 -20.89 0.97 -4.37
C VAL A 226 -21.65 -0.24 -4.90
N ILE A 227 -21.14 -1.45 -4.61
CA ILE A 227 -21.73 -2.71 -5.07
C ILE A 227 -22.18 -3.52 -3.86
N SER A 228 -23.45 -3.93 -3.85
CA SER A 228 -24.03 -4.73 -2.76
C SER A 228 -24.08 -6.19 -3.15
N ASN A 229 -22.99 -6.93 -2.93
CA ASN A 229 -22.87 -8.35 -3.27
C ASN A 229 -21.80 -9.03 -2.39
N SER A 230 -21.63 -10.34 -2.53
CA SER A 230 -20.43 -11.00 -1.98
C SER A 230 -19.16 -10.43 -2.61
N MET A 231 -18.03 -10.45 -1.89
CA MET A 231 -16.77 -9.86 -2.38
C MET A 231 -16.38 -10.36 -3.78
N LYS A 232 -16.52 -11.67 -4.04
CA LYS A 232 -16.16 -12.28 -5.33
C LYS A 232 -17.06 -11.79 -6.45
N GLU A 233 -18.37 -11.83 -6.24
CA GLU A 233 -19.35 -11.39 -7.24
C GLU A 233 -19.28 -9.88 -7.48
N ALA A 234 -19.05 -9.09 -6.43
CA ALA A 234 -18.85 -7.64 -6.55
C ALA A 234 -17.63 -7.30 -7.42
N LEU A 235 -16.54 -8.06 -7.32
CA LEU A 235 -15.36 -7.85 -8.18
C LEU A 235 -15.63 -8.25 -9.65
N PHE A 236 -16.45 -9.27 -9.91
CA PHE A 236 -16.89 -9.62 -11.27
C PHE A 236 -17.78 -8.53 -11.85
N GLU A 237 -18.71 -8.01 -11.06
CA GLU A 237 -19.55 -6.88 -11.44
C GLU A 237 -18.72 -5.62 -11.70
N TYR A 238 -17.77 -5.30 -10.81
CA TYR A 238 -16.84 -4.18 -10.99
C TYR A 238 -16.02 -4.33 -12.27
N LYS A 239 -15.58 -5.54 -12.64
CA LYS A 239 -14.85 -5.77 -13.90
C LYS A 239 -15.71 -5.45 -15.12
N LYS A 240 -17.04 -5.62 -15.05
CA LYS A 240 -17.96 -5.24 -16.14
C LYS A 240 -18.10 -3.73 -16.25
N ILE A 241 -18.14 -3.02 -15.12
CA ILE A 241 -18.28 -1.56 -15.05
C ILE A 241 -16.97 -0.86 -15.42
N ASN A 242 -15.84 -1.37 -14.93
CA ASN A 242 -14.50 -0.81 -15.11
C ASN A 242 -13.56 -1.85 -15.78
N PRO A 243 -13.79 -2.20 -17.06
CA PRO A 243 -13.08 -3.30 -17.74
C PRO A 243 -11.57 -3.10 -17.87
N HIS A 244 -11.12 -1.85 -17.83
CA HIS A 244 -9.70 -1.50 -17.94
C HIS A 244 -8.96 -1.53 -16.60
N CYS A 245 -9.65 -1.65 -15.46
CA CYS A 245 -8.99 -1.77 -14.17
C CYS A 245 -8.13 -3.05 -14.12
N GLN A 246 -6.88 -2.91 -13.70
CA GLN A 246 -5.88 -3.98 -13.63
C GLN A 246 -5.44 -4.30 -12.20
N ALA A 247 -5.47 -3.32 -11.29
CA ALA A 247 -4.96 -3.50 -9.94
C ALA A 247 -5.82 -2.83 -8.88
N PHE A 248 -5.79 -3.38 -7.67
CA PHE A 248 -6.46 -2.86 -6.49
C PHE A 248 -5.47 -2.56 -5.38
N TYR A 249 -5.52 -1.34 -4.83
CA TYR A 249 -4.93 -1.06 -3.52
C TYR A 249 -5.83 -1.61 -2.41
N ILE A 250 -5.24 -2.33 -1.47
CA ILE A 250 -5.94 -2.99 -0.36
C ILE A 250 -5.21 -2.68 0.96
N GLY A 251 -5.98 -2.28 1.96
CA GLY A 251 -5.47 -2.03 3.32
C GLY A 251 -5.30 -3.29 4.17
N THR A 252 -4.96 -4.44 3.57
CA THR A 252 -4.73 -5.69 4.32
C THR A 252 -3.32 -5.68 4.91
N ARG A 253 -3.19 -6.10 6.17
CA ARG A 253 -1.93 -6.29 6.88
C ARG A 253 -1.61 -7.78 7.03
N ARG A 254 -0.35 -8.11 7.29
CA ARG A 254 0.14 -9.48 7.48
C ARG A 254 -0.60 -10.22 8.58
N ASP A 255 -0.88 -9.52 9.68
CA ASP A 255 -1.54 -10.06 10.87
C ASP A 255 -3.08 -10.18 10.72
N ASP A 256 -3.65 -9.68 9.62
CA ASP A 256 -5.08 -9.85 9.37
C ASP A 256 -5.40 -11.31 8.96
N PRO A 257 -6.65 -11.80 9.15
CA PRO A 257 -7.03 -13.15 8.73
C PRO A 257 -6.77 -13.47 7.24
N ALA A 258 -6.86 -12.44 6.38
CA ALA A 258 -6.56 -12.54 4.95
C ALA A 258 -5.07 -12.36 4.62
N GLY A 259 -4.26 -11.84 5.55
CA GLY A 259 -2.86 -11.49 5.34
C GLY A 259 -2.00 -12.70 4.96
N LYS A 260 -2.27 -13.87 5.55
CA LYS A 260 -1.60 -15.14 5.21
C LYS A 260 -1.76 -15.59 3.75
N TYR A 261 -2.72 -15.02 3.02
CA TYR A 261 -2.96 -15.29 1.60
C TYR A 261 -2.61 -14.12 0.69
N SER A 262 -1.93 -13.09 1.21
CA SER A 262 -1.54 -11.90 0.46
C SER A 262 -0.04 -11.66 0.58
N ASP A 263 0.44 -10.72 -0.23
CA ASP A 263 1.76 -10.10 -0.10
C ASP A 263 1.65 -8.63 -0.53
N TYR A 264 2.76 -7.89 -0.64
CA TYR A 264 2.75 -6.51 -1.16
C TYR A 264 2.16 -6.44 -2.56
N PHE A 265 2.56 -7.36 -3.43
CA PHE A 265 1.96 -7.58 -4.74
C PHE A 265 1.55 -9.04 -4.86
N LYS A 266 0.26 -9.29 -5.13
CA LYS A 266 -0.25 -10.63 -5.40
C LYS A 266 -1.47 -10.65 -6.29
N LEU A 267 -1.43 -11.43 -7.37
CA LEU A 267 -2.61 -11.65 -8.22
C LEU A 267 -3.76 -12.29 -7.42
N CYS A 268 -5.00 -12.00 -7.81
CA CYS A 268 -6.16 -12.72 -7.27
C CYS A 268 -6.06 -14.23 -7.54
N ASP A 269 -6.57 -15.04 -6.61
CA ASP A 269 -6.50 -16.49 -6.70
C ASP A 269 -7.30 -17.03 -7.91
N PRO A 270 -6.98 -18.23 -8.44
CA PRO A 270 -7.72 -18.82 -9.55
C PRO A 270 -9.24 -18.86 -9.31
N GLY A 271 -10.00 -18.50 -10.35
CA GLY A 271 -11.46 -18.42 -10.28
C GLY A 271 -12.01 -17.10 -9.74
N TRP A 272 -11.16 -16.14 -9.36
CA TRP A 272 -11.52 -14.74 -9.13
C TRP A 272 -11.27 -13.88 -10.37
N PRO A 273 -11.87 -12.69 -10.50
CA PRO A 273 -11.45 -11.69 -11.47
C PRO A 273 -9.96 -11.39 -11.31
N GLN A 274 -9.23 -11.39 -12.40
CA GLN A 274 -7.79 -11.21 -12.37
C GLN A 274 -7.46 -9.72 -12.19
N TYR A 275 -7.11 -9.37 -10.95
CA TYR A 275 -6.54 -8.10 -10.54
C TYR A 275 -5.24 -8.34 -9.77
N MET A 276 -4.29 -7.43 -9.92
CA MET A 276 -3.16 -7.37 -8.99
C MET A 276 -3.62 -6.75 -7.67
N ARG A 277 -3.43 -7.44 -6.55
CA ARG A 277 -3.63 -6.87 -5.21
C ARG A 277 -2.34 -6.18 -4.78
N ILE A 278 -2.44 -4.92 -4.43
CA ILE A 278 -1.35 -4.09 -3.94
C ILE A 278 -1.63 -3.76 -2.48
N CYS A 279 -0.75 -4.15 -1.57
CA CYS A 279 -0.91 -3.95 -0.12
C CYS A 279 0.21 -3.05 0.43
N PRO A 280 0.13 -1.71 0.28
CA PRO A 280 1.21 -0.81 0.68
C PRO A 280 1.50 -0.83 2.18
N VAL A 281 0.50 -1.20 2.99
CA VAL A 281 0.59 -1.24 4.46
C VAL A 281 0.74 -2.67 5.00
N PHE A 282 1.16 -3.63 4.16
CA PHE A 282 1.13 -5.05 4.52
C PHE A 282 1.87 -5.37 5.83
N ASP A 283 3.07 -4.83 6.01
CA ASP A 283 3.87 -5.04 7.22
C ASP A 283 3.70 -3.95 8.29
N TRP A 284 2.56 -3.25 8.29
CA TRP A 284 2.22 -2.30 9.35
C TRP A 284 1.51 -3.02 10.49
N SER A 285 1.97 -2.78 11.72
CA SER A 285 1.26 -3.28 12.91
C SER A 285 0.10 -2.36 13.29
N TYR A 286 -0.79 -2.83 14.17
CA TYR A 286 -1.87 -2.02 14.75
C TYR A 286 -1.37 -0.68 15.31
N LYS A 287 -0.23 -0.69 16.02
CA LYS A 287 0.37 0.52 16.58
C LYS A 287 0.83 1.48 15.49
N HIS A 288 1.45 1.00 14.41
CA HIS A 288 1.87 1.85 13.30
C HIS A 288 0.67 2.52 12.61
N ILE A 289 -0.43 1.79 12.39
CA ILE A 289 -1.67 2.35 11.82
C ILE A 289 -2.18 3.51 12.67
N TRP A 290 -2.28 3.32 13.99
CA TRP A 290 -2.78 4.37 14.87
C TRP A 290 -1.81 5.53 15.05
N SER A 291 -0.51 5.28 15.22
CA SER A 291 0.50 6.33 15.26
C SER A 291 0.44 7.19 14.01
N PHE A 292 0.36 6.58 12.82
CA PHE A 292 0.22 7.33 11.57
C PHE A 292 -1.06 8.17 11.54
N ILE A 293 -2.20 7.60 11.94
CA ILE A 293 -3.47 8.32 11.96
C ILE A 293 -3.41 9.53 12.89
N ILE A 294 -2.89 9.36 14.11
CA ILE A 294 -2.86 10.42 15.12
C ILE A 294 -1.79 11.48 14.81
N GLU A 295 -0.58 11.07 14.43
CA GLU A 295 0.53 11.99 14.15
C GLU A 295 0.27 12.88 12.92
N ASN A 296 -0.51 12.40 11.94
CA ASN A 296 -0.80 13.13 10.70
C ASN A 296 -2.21 13.74 10.66
N ASP A 297 -2.95 13.71 11.78
CA ASP A 297 -4.33 14.21 11.88
C ASP A 297 -5.25 13.62 10.79
N ILE A 298 -5.13 12.31 10.57
CA ILE A 298 -5.92 11.59 9.58
C ILE A 298 -7.34 11.42 10.14
N PRO A 299 -8.38 11.78 9.38
CA PRO A 299 -9.77 11.53 9.77
C PRO A 299 -10.01 10.03 9.97
N ARG A 300 -10.84 9.69 10.95
CA ARG A 300 -11.20 8.29 11.26
C ARG A 300 -12.66 8.20 11.69
N CYS A 301 -13.25 7.02 11.52
CA CYS A 301 -14.60 6.74 11.99
C CYS A 301 -14.69 6.95 13.51
N SER A 302 -15.76 7.64 13.95
CA SER A 302 -15.96 8.02 15.36
C SER A 302 -16.17 6.82 16.29
N MET A 303 -16.51 5.66 15.75
CA MET A 303 -16.56 4.42 16.52
C MET A 303 -15.21 4.07 17.16
N TYR A 304 -14.09 4.44 16.52
CA TYR A 304 -12.77 4.21 17.09
C TYR A 304 -12.52 5.06 18.35
N ASP A 305 -13.17 6.21 18.52
CA ASP A 305 -13.16 6.97 19.80
C ASP A 305 -13.87 6.22 20.92
N LYS A 306 -14.91 5.45 20.55
CA LYS A 306 -15.82 4.75 21.46
C LYS A 306 -15.31 3.36 21.88
N GLY A 307 -14.07 3.02 21.54
CA GLY A 307 -13.43 1.76 21.93
C GLY A 307 -13.66 0.57 20.99
N TYR A 308 -14.17 0.80 19.78
CA TYR A 308 -14.12 -0.23 18.73
C TYR A 308 -12.69 -0.28 18.15
N THR A 309 -12.13 -1.48 17.96
CA THR A 309 -10.77 -1.66 17.43
C THR A 309 -10.75 -2.34 16.06
N SER A 310 -11.82 -3.07 15.73
CA SER A 310 -12.05 -3.71 14.44
C SER A 310 -13.54 -3.58 14.11
N ILE A 311 -13.89 -2.95 12.98
CA ILE A 311 -15.29 -2.65 12.59
C ILE A 311 -15.72 -3.49 11.40
N GLY A 312 -16.90 -4.11 11.48
CA GLY A 312 -17.50 -4.94 10.43
C GLY A 312 -19.00 -4.76 10.50
N ASP A 313 -19.78 -5.84 10.41
CA ASP A 313 -21.24 -5.71 10.49
C ASP A 313 -21.73 -5.49 11.93
N ILE A 314 -22.97 -5.01 12.05
CA ILE A 314 -23.57 -4.64 13.35
C ILE A 314 -23.77 -5.86 14.24
N GLU A 315 -24.05 -7.02 13.67
CA GLU A 315 -24.43 -8.23 14.42
C GLU A 315 -23.22 -8.87 15.10
N HIS A 316 -22.04 -8.77 14.48
CA HIS A 316 -20.82 -9.44 14.93
C HIS A 316 -19.73 -8.49 15.45
N THR A 317 -20.08 -7.22 15.73
CA THR A 317 -19.10 -6.22 16.20
C THR A 317 -19.58 -5.51 17.47
N THR A 318 -18.73 -5.54 18.50
CA THR A 318 -18.89 -4.80 19.75
C THR A 318 -17.62 -4.01 20.08
N THR A 319 -17.69 -3.15 21.10
CA THR A 319 -16.54 -2.46 21.68
C THR A 319 -15.52 -3.46 22.23
N ASN A 320 -14.24 -3.16 22.13
CA ASN A 320 -13.19 -4.05 22.61
C ASN A 320 -13.17 -4.09 24.16
N PRO A 321 -13.37 -5.26 24.80
CA PRO A 321 -13.41 -5.37 26.25
C PRO A 321 -12.10 -4.95 26.92
N ASP A 322 -10.96 -5.08 26.26
CA ASP A 322 -9.63 -4.70 26.77
C ASP A 322 -9.43 -3.18 26.86
N LEU A 323 -10.36 -2.39 26.31
CA LEU A 323 -10.38 -0.94 26.43
C LEU A 323 -11.31 -0.44 27.56
N LEU A 324 -12.03 -1.34 28.24
CA LEU A 324 -12.94 -0.97 29.32
C LEU A 324 -12.19 -0.66 30.61
N ILE A 325 -12.21 0.60 31.05
CA ILE A 325 -11.58 1.05 32.29
C ILE A 325 -12.57 1.89 33.09
N ASN A 326 -12.84 1.47 34.34
CA ASN A 326 -13.77 2.13 35.27
C ASN A 326 -15.16 2.39 34.66
N GLY A 327 -15.68 1.47 33.85
CA GLY A 327 -17.01 1.59 33.22
C GLY A 327 -17.05 2.46 31.96
N SER A 328 -15.90 2.94 31.46
CA SER A 328 -15.79 3.70 30.21
C SER A 328 -14.81 3.04 29.25
N TYR A 329 -15.14 3.03 27.96
CA TYR A 329 -14.22 2.54 26.94
C TYR A 329 -13.23 3.63 26.55
N LYS A 330 -11.95 3.28 26.58
CA LYS A 330 -10.89 4.10 25.99
C LYS A 330 -10.92 4.01 24.46
N PRO A 331 -10.39 5.01 23.75
CA PRO A 331 -10.26 4.97 22.30
C PRO A 331 -9.33 3.86 21.80
N ALA A 332 -9.53 3.47 20.53
CA ALA A 332 -8.87 2.34 19.89
C ALA A 332 -7.34 2.37 19.94
N TRP A 333 -6.73 3.54 19.76
CA TRP A 333 -5.27 3.70 19.77
C TRP A 333 -4.62 3.51 21.15
N LEU A 334 -5.41 3.36 22.21
CA LEU A 334 -4.92 3.05 23.55
C LEU A 334 -4.90 1.54 23.86
N LEU A 335 -5.25 0.68 22.88
CA LEU A 335 -5.12 -0.77 23.03
C LEU A 335 -3.63 -1.14 23.11
N SER A 336 -3.22 -1.73 24.24
CA SER A 336 -1.82 -2.03 24.55
C SER A 336 -1.29 -3.24 23.77
N ASP A 337 -2.11 -4.29 23.66
CA ASP A 337 -1.81 -5.53 22.96
C ASP A 337 -2.54 -5.57 21.61
N SER A 338 -1.76 -5.47 20.53
CA SER A 338 -2.24 -5.50 19.15
C SER A 338 -2.94 -6.81 18.79
N THR A 339 -2.60 -7.92 19.44
CA THR A 339 -3.18 -9.25 19.13
C THR A 339 -4.66 -9.31 19.50
N LEU A 340 -5.10 -8.43 20.40
CA LEU A 340 -6.47 -8.32 20.88
C LEU A 340 -7.32 -7.37 20.01
N GLU A 341 -6.80 -6.91 18.87
CA GLU A 341 -7.51 -5.99 17.96
C GLU A 341 -8.93 -6.50 17.60
N ARG A 342 -9.11 -7.82 17.51
CA ARG A 342 -10.37 -8.44 17.11
C ARG A 342 -11.19 -8.99 18.29
N ASN A 343 -10.86 -8.68 19.54
CA ASN A 343 -11.64 -9.14 20.70
C ASN A 343 -13.05 -8.56 20.79
N GLY A 344 -13.34 -7.49 20.04
CA GLY A 344 -14.70 -6.99 19.82
C GLY A 344 -15.44 -7.68 18.67
N ARG A 345 -14.95 -8.82 18.15
CA ARG A 345 -15.62 -9.63 17.12
C ARG A 345 -16.23 -10.87 17.73
N ILE A 346 -17.50 -11.12 17.44
CA ILE A 346 -18.25 -12.28 17.93
C ILE A 346 -18.16 -13.43 16.94
#